data_AF-A0A2M8LAG6-F1
#
_entry.id   AF-A0A2M8LAG6-F1
#
_cell.length_a   1.000
_cell.length_b   1.000
_cell.length_c   1.000
_cell.angle_alpha   90.00
_cell.angle_beta   90.00
_cell.angle_gamma   90.00
#
_symmetry.space_group_name_H-M   'P 1'
#
loop_
_entity.id
_entity.type
_entity.pdbx_description
1 polymer ?
#
loop_
_entity_poly.entity_id
_entity_poly.type
_entity_poly.pdbx_seq_one_letter_code
_entity_poly.pdbx_strand_id
1 'polypeptide(L)'
;MKKEKEFNPFEKFTNLYSLSKTLRFELKPVGKTLENMRTHLEYDKDLQTFMKDQDIEDAYQTLKPILDNIHEDFITQSLESAKAKSIDFSGYLEKYRQKDKKDKKEISDADEKKLRDEFAQTFKEAAKKIKNEYQNIDPKTGLGVEEYDEIDEDNHKKKGLFKKENHEILTESAILRYIEINIDKLTDSEEEKKKIKEALDKFKRFFTYFGGFNQNRENYYFTKDEKATAVATRIVHENLPKFCDNVLQFSYIIKKRKDKETDKTIEERVERKQEYLNAYNFLKSQNKTTQIKDAESGKMIEASAILEYIFIISYFSSCLSQSGKDGTREYSGDGKHKFFTYLKKGLGFTVRKKELKRISVVGENGESIIEKGNMDVEITVDALDNIKKYDTAILFSGDADFLALVNYIKNSGKKVYIFSSKNNISHELKTGGDGYFDLRDIKGLWGKDLKYREK
;
A
#
# COMPACT_ATOMS: atom_id res chain seq x y z
N MET A 1 -16.98 13.95 -65.76
CA MET A 1 -16.21 12.90 -65.06
C MET A 1 -16.48 13.04 -63.56
N LYS A 2 -17.19 12.08 -62.96
CA LYS A 2 -17.34 12.03 -61.49
C LYS A 2 -15.99 11.61 -60.91
N LYS A 3 -15.40 12.43 -60.04
CA LYS A 3 -14.20 12.04 -59.28
C LYS A 3 -14.57 10.84 -58.40
N GLU A 4 -13.95 9.70 -58.66
CA GLU A 4 -13.97 8.58 -57.73
C GLU A 4 -13.42 9.05 -56.39
N LYS A 5 -14.17 8.84 -55.30
CA LYS A 5 -13.66 9.07 -53.95
C LYS A 5 -12.46 8.14 -53.74
N GLU A 6 -11.29 8.71 -53.49
CA GLU A 6 -10.12 7.94 -53.06
C GLU A 6 -10.48 7.11 -51.84
N PHE A 7 -10.29 5.80 -51.95
CA PHE A 7 -10.51 4.87 -50.85
C PHE A 7 -9.49 5.14 -49.75
N ASN A 8 -9.95 5.72 -48.63
CA ASN A 8 -9.12 5.89 -47.44
C ASN A 8 -9.27 4.65 -46.54
N PRO A 9 -8.25 3.78 -46.43
CA PRO A 9 -8.32 2.56 -45.63
C PRO A 9 -8.53 2.83 -44.13
N PHE A 10 -8.25 4.05 -43.66
CA PHE A 10 -8.44 4.45 -42.26
C PHE A 10 -9.87 4.84 -41.91
N GLU A 11 -10.76 5.05 -42.88
CA GLU A 11 -12.19 5.32 -42.60
C GLU A 11 -12.87 4.16 -41.86
N LYS A 12 -12.36 2.93 -42.01
CA LYS A 12 -12.85 1.75 -41.29
C LYS A 12 -12.45 1.72 -39.81
N PHE A 13 -11.54 2.60 -39.36
CA PHE A 13 -11.02 2.67 -37.99
C PHE A 13 -11.63 3.80 -37.16
N THR A 14 -12.92 4.09 -37.37
CA THR A 14 -13.69 5.03 -36.55
C THR A 14 -14.75 4.29 -35.72
N ASN A 15 -15.07 4.81 -34.53
CA ASN A 15 -16.10 4.27 -33.63
C ASN A 15 -15.92 2.78 -33.21
N LEU A 16 -14.67 2.30 -33.15
CA LEU A 16 -14.37 0.90 -32.82
C LEU A 16 -14.51 0.58 -31.33
N TYR A 17 -14.29 1.56 -30.45
CA TYR A 17 -14.39 1.40 -29.01
C TYR A 17 -14.71 2.74 -28.35
N SER A 18 -15.32 2.67 -27.17
CA SER A 18 -15.63 3.85 -26.37
C SER A 18 -14.40 4.31 -25.58
N LEU A 19 -14.29 5.61 -25.39
CA LEU A 19 -13.26 6.25 -24.59
C LEU A 19 -13.92 7.20 -23.60
N SER A 20 -13.63 7.03 -22.31
CA SER A 20 -14.02 8.00 -21.29
C SER A 20 -13.08 9.20 -21.32
N LYS A 21 -13.63 10.41 -21.48
CA LYS A 21 -12.88 11.67 -21.40
C LYS A 21 -13.55 12.60 -20.40
N THR A 22 -12.77 13.19 -19.51
CA THR A 22 -13.25 14.20 -18.56
C THR A 22 -12.86 15.58 -19.06
N LEU A 23 -13.86 16.42 -19.32
CA LEU A 23 -13.66 17.83 -19.66
C LEU A 23 -13.70 18.68 -18.38
N ARG A 24 -12.88 19.72 -18.31
CA ARG A 24 -12.84 20.65 -17.18
C ARG A 24 -13.06 22.05 -17.70
N PHE A 25 -13.98 22.78 -17.09
CA PHE A 25 -14.36 24.13 -17.47
C PHE A 25 -14.39 25.03 -16.23
N GLU A 26 -14.16 26.31 -16.45
CA GLU A 26 -14.43 27.34 -15.46
C GLU A 26 -15.94 27.55 -15.34
N LEU A 27 -16.48 27.55 -14.11
CA LEU A 27 -17.87 27.88 -13.84
C LEU A 27 -17.98 29.36 -13.45
N LYS A 28 -18.49 30.19 -14.38
CA LYS A 28 -18.73 31.61 -14.15
C LYS A 28 -20.14 31.83 -13.60
N PRO A 29 -20.31 32.36 -12.38
CA PRO A 29 -21.63 32.61 -11.82
C PRO A 29 -22.37 33.69 -12.63
N VAL A 30 -23.69 33.52 -12.79
CA VAL A 30 -24.54 34.41 -13.61
C VAL A 30 -25.57 35.12 -12.74
N GLY A 31 -25.76 36.42 -12.97
CA GLY A 31 -26.75 37.23 -12.25
C GLY A 31 -26.48 37.26 -10.74
N LYS A 32 -27.51 36.95 -9.93
CA LYS A 32 -27.44 36.98 -8.46
C LYS A 32 -26.84 35.72 -7.82
N THR A 33 -26.41 34.73 -8.61
CA THR A 33 -25.90 33.46 -8.06
C THR A 33 -24.71 33.67 -7.13
N LEU A 34 -23.73 34.50 -7.51
CA LEU A 34 -22.55 34.74 -6.68
C LEU A 34 -22.90 35.43 -5.36
N GLU A 35 -23.80 36.41 -5.41
CA GLU A 35 -24.28 37.12 -4.22
C GLU A 35 -25.01 36.16 -3.28
N ASN A 36 -25.96 35.38 -3.81
CA ASN A 36 -26.69 34.38 -3.04
C ASN A 36 -25.76 33.34 -2.41
N MET A 37 -24.78 32.83 -3.15
CA MET A 37 -23.81 31.86 -2.62
C MET A 37 -22.96 32.48 -1.50
N ARG A 38 -22.48 33.72 -1.66
CA ARG A 38 -21.72 34.41 -0.60
C ARG A 38 -22.54 34.63 0.66
N THR A 39 -23.81 34.99 0.53
CA THR A 39 -24.71 35.25 1.66
C THR A 39 -25.09 33.96 2.41
N HIS A 40 -25.26 32.83 1.73
CA HIS A 40 -25.80 31.61 2.34
C HIS A 40 -24.78 30.50 2.59
N LEU A 41 -23.62 30.53 1.90
CA LEU A 41 -22.58 29.50 1.99
C LEU A 41 -21.26 30.03 2.58
N GLU A 42 -21.19 31.32 2.89
CA GLU A 42 -20.05 31.98 3.57
C GLU A 42 -18.73 31.79 2.81
N TYR A 43 -18.49 32.62 1.80
CA TYR A 43 -17.28 32.53 0.97
C TYR A 43 -16.05 33.08 1.69
N ASP A 44 -14.98 32.29 1.73
CA ASP A 44 -13.66 32.70 2.23
C ASP A 44 -12.73 33.06 1.06
N LYS A 45 -12.12 34.25 1.15
CA LYS A 45 -11.27 34.78 0.08
C LYS A 45 -9.88 34.13 0.03
N ASP A 46 -9.37 33.68 1.16
CA ASP A 46 -8.01 33.14 1.29
C ASP A 46 -7.98 31.66 0.90
N LEU A 47 -9.02 30.90 1.31
CA LEU A 47 -9.21 29.50 0.95
C LEU A 47 -9.85 29.30 -0.43
N GLN A 48 -10.39 30.37 -1.02
CA GLN A 48 -11.07 30.35 -2.33
C GLN A 48 -12.21 29.32 -2.41
N THR A 49 -12.93 29.13 -1.29
CA THR A 49 -14.00 28.14 -1.15
C THR A 49 -15.11 28.67 -0.25
N PHE A 50 -16.22 27.96 -0.18
CA PHE A 50 -17.30 28.24 0.74
C PHE A 50 -17.05 27.50 2.07
N MET A 51 -17.24 28.17 3.20
CA MET A 51 -16.96 27.59 4.52
C MET A 51 -17.80 26.37 4.80
N LYS A 52 -19.05 26.33 4.34
CA LYS A 52 -19.90 25.13 4.46
C LYS A 52 -19.36 23.93 3.70
N ASP A 53 -18.73 24.13 2.54
CA ASP A 53 -18.11 23.05 1.78
C ASP A 53 -16.79 22.62 2.44
N GLN A 54 -16.00 23.59 2.92
CA GLN A 54 -14.75 23.33 3.64
C GLN A 54 -15.01 22.55 4.94
N ASP A 55 -16.09 22.87 5.66
CA ASP A 55 -16.48 22.17 6.88
C ASP A 55 -16.73 20.67 6.66
N ILE A 56 -17.35 20.32 5.53
CA ILE A 56 -17.57 18.92 5.12
C ILE A 56 -16.26 18.29 4.68
N GLU A 57 -15.40 18.99 3.94
CA GLU A 57 -14.10 18.45 3.56
C GLU A 57 -13.20 18.20 4.78
N ASP A 58 -13.16 19.12 5.75
CA ASP A 58 -12.37 18.98 6.98
C ASP A 58 -12.86 17.82 7.84
N ALA A 59 -14.19 17.67 7.96
CA ALA A 59 -14.78 16.54 8.66
C ALA A 59 -14.50 15.21 7.93
N TYR A 60 -14.50 15.20 6.58
CA TYR A 60 -14.11 14.05 5.78
C TYR A 60 -12.65 13.65 6.04
N GLN A 61 -11.72 14.62 6.01
CA GLN A 61 -10.31 14.37 6.28
C GLN A 61 -10.04 13.92 7.72
N THR A 62 -10.89 14.33 8.67
CA THR A 62 -10.83 13.86 10.06
C THR A 62 -11.29 12.42 10.21
N LEU A 63 -12.40 12.04 9.57
CA LEU A 63 -13.01 10.71 9.71
C LEU A 63 -12.33 9.64 8.84
N LYS A 64 -11.76 10.01 7.70
CA LYS A 64 -11.17 9.07 6.75
C LYS A 64 -10.05 8.20 7.36
N PRO A 65 -9.05 8.74 8.09
CA PRO A 65 -8.03 7.91 8.76
C PRO A 65 -8.62 6.95 9.79
N ILE A 66 -9.67 7.36 10.49
CA ILE A 66 -10.35 6.52 11.49
C ILE A 66 -11.05 5.34 10.80
N LEU A 67 -11.75 5.61 9.70
CA LEU A 67 -12.37 4.56 8.88
C LEU A 67 -11.30 3.62 8.31
N ASP A 68 -10.16 4.14 7.85
CA ASP A 68 -9.04 3.32 7.38
C ASP A 68 -8.50 2.40 8.48
N ASN A 69 -8.33 2.90 9.70
CA ASN A 69 -7.91 2.08 10.84
C ASN A 69 -8.95 1.00 11.18
N ILE A 70 -10.24 1.31 11.13
CA ILE A 70 -11.30 0.33 11.34
C ILE A 70 -11.26 -0.78 10.26
N HIS A 71 -10.99 -0.42 9.00
CA HIS A 71 -10.78 -1.41 7.94
C HIS A 71 -9.57 -2.30 8.22
N GLU A 72 -8.45 -1.72 8.68
CA GLU A 72 -7.23 -2.45 9.06
C GLU A 72 -7.48 -3.42 10.22
N ASP A 73 -8.13 -2.96 11.28
CA ASP A 73 -8.51 -3.78 12.43
C ASP A 73 -9.45 -4.91 12.02
N PHE A 74 -10.45 -4.61 11.18
CA PHE A 74 -11.36 -5.63 10.67
C PHE A 74 -10.63 -6.70 9.87
N ILE A 75 -9.72 -6.30 8.97
CA ILE A 75 -8.92 -7.24 8.18
C ILE A 75 -8.06 -8.09 9.12
N THR A 76 -7.36 -7.47 10.05
CA THR A 76 -6.50 -8.17 11.01
C THR A 76 -7.29 -9.19 11.81
N GLN A 77 -8.42 -8.80 12.40
CA GLN A 77 -9.29 -9.70 13.15
C GLN A 77 -9.84 -10.84 12.29
N SER A 78 -10.16 -10.58 11.02
CA SER A 78 -10.59 -11.63 10.09
C SER A 78 -9.49 -12.65 9.79
N LEU A 79 -8.24 -12.21 9.66
CA LEU A 79 -7.09 -13.08 9.32
C LEU A 79 -6.49 -13.78 10.55
N GLU A 80 -6.80 -13.28 11.74
CA GLU A 80 -6.46 -13.90 13.02
C GLU A 80 -7.54 -14.83 13.57
N SER A 81 -8.72 -14.87 12.94
CA SER A 81 -9.83 -15.71 13.38
C SER A 81 -9.48 -17.20 13.37
N ALA A 82 -10.12 -17.98 14.25
CA ALA A 82 -9.94 -19.43 14.29
C ALA A 82 -10.24 -20.08 12.92
N LYS A 83 -11.23 -19.56 12.19
CA LYS A 83 -11.55 -20.00 10.83
C LYS A 83 -10.39 -19.74 9.86
N ALA A 84 -9.79 -18.54 9.88
CA ALA A 84 -8.62 -18.24 9.07
C ALA A 84 -7.42 -19.15 9.41
N LYS A 85 -7.21 -19.46 10.69
CA LYS A 85 -6.15 -20.39 11.13
C LYS A 85 -6.40 -21.84 10.70
N SER A 86 -7.66 -22.21 10.48
CA SER A 86 -8.05 -23.57 10.08
C SER A 86 -8.05 -23.83 8.57
N ILE A 87 -7.77 -22.81 7.73
CA ILE A 87 -7.71 -22.98 6.27
C ILE A 87 -6.59 -23.95 5.91
N ASP A 88 -6.92 -24.98 5.12
CA ASP A 88 -5.97 -25.97 4.65
C ASP A 88 -5.38 -25.59 3.28
N PHE A 89 -4.06 -25.44 3.25
CA PHE A 89 -3.28 -25.13 2.04
C PHE A 89 -2.48 -26.34 1.53
N SER A 90 -2.62 -27.52 2.13
CA SER A 90 -1.87 -28.73 1.79
C SER A 90 -2.07 -29.14 0.33
N GLY A 91 -3.32 -29.19 -0.13
CA GLY A 91 -3.67 -29.53 -1.52
C GLY A 91 -3.09 -28.56 -2.55
N TYR A 92 -2.92 -27.28 -2.18
CA TYR A 92 -2.25 -26.30 -3.03
C TYR A 92 -0.76 -26.62 -3.16
N LEU A 93 -0.06 -26.87 -2.04
CA LEU A 93 1.36 -27.20 -2.04
C LEU A 93 1.65 -28.50 -2.81
N GLU A 94 0.77 -29.50 -2.72
CA GLU A 94 0.90 -30.76 -3.47
C GLU A 94 0.88 -30.54 -4.98
N LYS A 95 -0.02 -29.70 -5.47
CA LYS A 95 -0.07 -29.29 -6.89
C LYS A 95 1.12 -28.41 -7.26
N TYR A 96 1.49 -27.48 -6.39
CA TYR A 96 2.63 -26.58 -6.59
C TYR A 96 3.95 -27.36 -6.78
N ARG A 97 4.15 -28.44 -6.01
CA ARG A 97 5.30 -29.36 -6.13
C ARG A 97 5.39 -30.09 -7.48
N GLN A 98 4.29 -30.17 -8.22
CA GLN A 98 4.20 -30.91 -9.49
C GLN A 98 4.41 -30.01 -10.71
N LYS A 99 4.64 -28.70 -10.52
CA LYS A 99 4.79 -27.70 -11.61
C LYS A 99 5.85 -28.07 -12.65
N ASP A 100 6.90 -28.79 -12.25
CA ASP A 100 8.02 -29.21 -13.11
C ASP A 100 7.90 -30.64 -13.68
N LYS A 101 6.85 -31.41 -13.33
CA LYS A 101 6.69 -32.81 -13.80
C LYS A 101 5.95 -32.86 -15.15
N LYS A 102 6.26 -33.86 -16.00
CA LYS A 102 5.64 -34.07 -17.32
C LYS A 102 4.13 -34.33 -17.26
N ASP A 103 3.65 -34.99 -16.19
CA ASP A 103 2.22 -35.23 -15.93
C ASP A 103 1.69 -34.15 -14.97
N LYS A 104 1.41 -32.96 -15.50
CA LYS A 104 1.04 -31.78 -14.71
C LYS A 104 -0.42 -31.86 -14.24
N LYS A 105 -0.65 -31.74 -12.93
CA LYS A 105 -1.87 -31.13 -12.40
C LYS A 105 -1.56 -29.67 -12.15
N GLU A 106 -1.88 -28.81 -13.13
CA GLU A 106 -1.74 -27.37 -12.96
C GLU A 106 -2.71 -26.88 -11.88
N ILE A 107 -2.28 -25.86 -11.14
CA ILE A 107 -3.15 -25.14 -10.22
C ILE A 107 -4.16 -24.42 -11.11
N SER A 108 -5.44 -24.74 -10.92
CA SER A 108 -6.51 -24.13 -11.70
C SER A 108 -7.04 -22.88 -11.01
N ASP A 109 -7.61 -21.95 -11.78
CA ASP A 109 -8.33 -20.78 -11.24
C ASP A 109 -9.42 -21.20 -10.23
N ALA A 110 -10.01 -22.39 -10.42
CA ALA A 110 -11.00 -22.95 -9.51
C ALA A 110 -10.41 -23.35 -8.14
N ASP A 111 -9.16 -23.81 -8.08
CA ASP A 111 -8.47 -24.12 -6.83
C ASP A 111 -8.18 -22.85 -6.04
N GLU A 112 -7.67 -21.82 -6.72
CA GLU A 112 -7.39 -20.53 -6.10
C GLU A 112 -8.66 -19.81 -5.68
N LYS A 113 -9.72 -19.90 -6.49
CA LYS A 113 -11.04 -19.36 -6.14
C LYS A 113 -11.59 -20.00 -4.87
N LYS A 114 -11.49 -21.32 -4.72
CA LYS A 114 -11.90 -22.02 -3.49
C LYS A 114 -11.18 -21.47 -2.27
N LEU A 115 -9.86 -21.25 -2.36
CA LEU A 115 -9.08 -20.65 -1.27
C LEU A 115 -9.50 -19.21 -0.98
N ARG A 116 -9.76 -18.39 -2.02
CA ARG A 116 -10.26 -17.01 -1.84
C ARG A 116 -11.63 -16.99 -1.17
N ASP A 117 -12.51 -17.91 -1.53
CA ASP A 117 -13.86 -18.00 -0.99
C ASP A 117 -13.89 -18.36 0.51
N GLU A 118 -12.89 -19.08 1.04
CA GLU A 118 -12.76 -19.31 2.49
C GLU A 118 -12.60 -18.00 3.27
N PHE A 119 -11.92 -16.98 2.71
CA PHE A 119 -11.79 -15.66 3.34
C PHE A 119 -13.09 -14.86 3.34
N ALA A 120 -14.04 -15.15 2.45
CA ALA A 120 -15.36 -14.53 2.53
C ALA A 120 -16.09 -14.91 3.83
N GLN A 121 -15.81 -16.10 4.36
CA GLN A 121 -16.38 -16.56 5.63
C GLN A 121 -15.68 -15.93 6.83
N THR A 122 -14.37 -15.68 6.76
CA THR A 122 -13.64 -15.00 7.84
C THR A 122 -14.07 -13.54 7.99
N PHE A 123 -14.36 -12.85 6.89
CA PHE A 123 -14.94 -11.50 6.92
C PHE A 123 -16.32 -11.47 7.59
N LYS A 124 -17.16 -12.49 7.38
CA LYS A 124 -18.45 -12.61 8.09
C LYS A 124 -18.28 -12.78 9.59
N GLU A 125 -17.27 -13.53 10.05
CA GLU A 125 -16.99 -13.67 11.48
C GLU A 125 -16.54 -12.35 12.11
N ALA A 126 -15.65 -11.62 11.45
CA ALA A 126 -15.24 -10.29 11.89
C ALA A 126 -16.43 -9.32 11.94
N ALA A 127 -17.32 -9.37 10.94
CA ALA A 127 -18.53 -8.55 10.92
C ALA A 127 -19.48 -8.85 12.08
N LYS A 128 -19.67 -10.13 12.41
CA LYS A 128 -20.46 -10.54 13.60
C LYS A 128 -19.86 -9.99 14.89
N LYS A 129 -18.54 -9.96 15.02
CA LYS A 129 -17.88 -9.42 16.21
C LYS A 129 -18.17 -7.92 16.38
N ILE A 130 -17.99 -7.12 15.32
CA ILE A 130 -18.35 -5.68 15.34
C ILE A 130 -19.84 -5.49 15.68
N LYS A 131 -20.74 -6.29 15.08
CA LYS A 131 -22.16 -6.22 15.41
C LYS A 131 -22.47 -6.53 16.87
N ASN A 132 -21.83 -7.56 17.43
CA ASN A 132 -22.03 -7.93 18.83
C ASN A 132 -21.50 -6.84 19.76
N GLU A 133 -20.33 -6.27 19.46
CA GLU A 133 -19.80 -5.10 20.18
C GLU A 133 -20.79 -3.94 20.12
N TYR A 134 -21.39 -3.70 18.96
CA TYR A 134 -22.39 -2.64 18.76
C TYR A 134 -23.71 -2.89 19.49
N GLN A 135 -24.21 -4.12 19.53
CA GLN A 135 -25.49 -4.49 20.14
C GLN A 135 -25.45 -4.56 21.68
N ASN A 136 -24.27 -4.75 22.26
CA ASN A 136 -24.09 -4.87 23.71
C ASN A 136 -23.94 -3.51 24.43
N ILE A 137 -24.09 -2.40 23.71
CA ILE A 137 -23.91 -1.06 24.24
C ILE A 137 -25.28 -0.46 24.53
N ASP A 138 -25.46 0.08 25.75
CA ASP A 138 -26.71 0.69 26.18
C ASP A 138 -27.11 1.76 25.16
N PRO A 139 -28.33 1.73 24.59
CA PRO A 139 -28.83 2.78 23.74
C PRO A 139 -28.65 4.17 24.35
N LYS A 140 -28.61 4.27 25.70
CA LYS A 140 -28.46 5.51 26.47
C LYS A 140 -27.02 6.02 26.63
N THR A 141 -26.00 5.23 26.28
CA THR A 141 -24.59 5.65 26.36
C THR A 141 -24.14 6.29 25.04
N GLY A 142 -24.07 7.62 25.03
CA GLY A 142 -23.68 8.45 23.88
C GLY A 142 -24.25 9.87 24.02
N LEU A 143 -23.59 10.89 23.46
CA LEU A 143 -24.15 12.24 23.39
C LEU A 143 -25.21 12.28 22.27
N GLY A 144 -26.50 12.18 22.63
CA GLY A 144 -27.60 12.36 21.66
C GLY A 144 -28.26 11.06 21.22
N VAL A 145 -28.89 10.37 22.18
CA VAL A 145 -29.68 9.15 21.96
C VAL A 145 -31.01 9.47 21.26
N GLU A 146 -31.45 10.73 21.33
CA GLU A 146 -32.74 11.17 20.80
C GLU A 146 -32.69 11.67 19.35
N GLU A 147 -31.51 11.92 18.76
CA GLU A 147 -31.40 12.59 17.44
C GLU A 147 -31.06 11.68 16.25
N TYR A 148 -30.66 10.43 16.47
CA TYR A 148 -30.40 9.47 15.39
C TYR A 148 -31.59 8.56 15.06
N ASP A 149 -32.61 8.57 15.91
CA ASP A 149 -33.88 7.88 15.70
C ASP A 149 -34.91 8.88 15.15
N GLU A 150 -34.76 9.29 13.89
CA GLU A 150 -35.93 9.70 13.12
C GLU A 150 -36.83 8.48 12.99
N ILE A 151 -37.90 8.45 13.80
CA ILE A 151 -39.01 7.52 13.70
C ILE A 151 -39.58 7.65 12.28
N ASP A 152 -39.44 6.60 11.48
CA ASP A 152 -40.23 6.43 10.27
C ASP A 152 -41.63 6.01 10.73
N GLU A 153 -42.61 6.91 10.63
CA GLU A 153 -44.00 6.66 11.07
C GLU A 153 -44.63 5.43 10.36
N ASP A 154 -44.03 4.97 9.25
CA ASP A 154 -44.57 3.87 8.45
C ASP A 154 -43.86 2.51 8.61
N ASN A 155 -42.76 2.42 9.37
CA ASN A 155 -42.13 1.11 9.63
C ASN A 155 -41.25 1.15 10.88
N HIS A 156 -41.65 0.40 11.92
CA HIS A 156 -40.88 0.09 13.12
C HIS A 156 -39.54 -0.66 12.83
N LYS A 157 -38.60 -0.05 12.09
CA LYS A 157 -37.22 -0.52 11.92
C LYS A 157 -36.30 0.52 12.54
N LYS A 158 -35.71 0.16 13.69
CA LYS A 158 -34.71 0.97 14.41
C LYS A 158 -33.59 1.43 13.46
N LYS A 159 -33.47 2.74 13.22
CA LYS A 159 -32.35 3.36 12.48
C LYS A 159 -31.07 3.20 13.32
N GLY A 160 -29.92 3.10 12.66
CA GLY A 160 -28.62 2.99 13.32
C GLY A 160 -28.10 1.57 13.61
N LEU A 161 -28.82 0.50 13.28
CA LEU A 161 -28.25 -0.86 13.33
C LEU A 161 -27.63 -1.28 11.99
N PHE A 162 -26.53 -2.02 12.04
CA PHE A 162 -25.93 -2.65 10.85
C PHE A 162 -26.92 -3.65 10.22
N LYS A 163 -27.22 -3.46 8.93
CA LYS A 163 -28.17 -4.28 8.17
C LYS A 163 -27.48 -5.46 7.46
N LYS A 164 -26.23 -5.29 7.03
CA LYS A 164 -25.45 -6.30 6.29
C LYS A 164 -24.75 -7.24 7.26
N GLU A 165 -24.37 -8.43 6.81
CA GLU A 165 -23.81 -9.50 7.68
C GLU A 165 -22.33 -9.79 7.40
N ASN A 166 -21.67 -8.97 6.59
CA ASN A 166 -20.30 -9.19 6.12
C ASN A 166 -19.58 -7.83 6.01
N HIS A 167 -18.44 -7.74 5.33
CA HIS A 167 -17.61 -6.53 5.21
C HIS A 167 -18.36 -5.24 4.84
N GLU A 168 -19.51 -5.34 4.17
CA GLU A 168 -20.34 -4.20 3.79
C GLU A 168 -20.81 -3.38 5.00
N ILE A 169 -20.80 -3.94 6.22
CA ILE A 169 -21.08 -3.17 7.45
C ILE A 169 -20.18 -1.95 7.60
N LEU A 170 -18.94 -2.02 7.10
CA LEU A 170 -17.94 -0.94 7.22
C LEU A 170 -18.29 0.25 6.32
N THR A 171 -19.17 0.03 5.34
CA THR A 171 -19.63 1.03 4.36
C THR A 171 -21.08 1.45 4.58
N GLU A 172 -21.70 1.01 5.67
CA GLU A 172 -23.01 1.48 6.10
C GLU A 172 -22.88 2.72 6.98
N SER A 173 -23.88 3.62 6.94
CA SER A 173 -23.88 4.83 7.78
C SER A 173 -23.84 4.53 9.29
N ALA A 174 -24.25 3.33 9.70
CA ALA A 174 -24.15 2.86 11.08
C ALA A 174 -22.69 2.83 11.60
N ILE A 175 -21.69 2.79 10.71
CA ILE A 175 -20.28 2.85 11.10
C ILE A 175 -19.90 4.16 11.79
N LEU A 176 -20.57 5.28 11.47
CA LEU A 176 -20.35 6.56 12.14
C LEU A 176 -20.73 6.48 13.61
N ARG A 177 -21.84 5.80 13.93
CA ARG A 177 -22.27 5.57 15.30
C ARG A 177 -21.34 4.60 16.04
N TYR A 178 -20.81 3.60 15.34
CA TYR A 178 -19.76 2.73 15.90
C TYR A 178 -18.51 3.53 16.31
N ILE A 179 -18.07 4.50 15.48
CA ILE A 179 -16.97 5.41 15.81
C ILE A 179 -17.30 6.24 17.05
N GLU A 180 -18.50 6.83 17.08
CA GLU A 180 -18.94 7.69 18.19
C GLU A 180 -18.88 6.97 19.54
N ILE A 181 -19.37 5.73 19.57
CA ILE A 181 -19.43 4.90 20.76
C ILE A 181 -18.04 4.43 21.21
N ASN A 182 -17.14 4.16 20.25
CA ASN A 182 -15.80 3.64 20.55
C ASN A 182 -14.73 4.74 20.56
N ILE A 183 -15.12 6.01 20.65
CA ILE A 183 -14.20 7.15 20.56
C ILE A 183 -13.07 7.09 21.61
N ASP A 184 -13.37 6.59 22.81
CA ASP A 184 -12.40 6.44 23.89
C ASP A 184 -11.34 5.36 23.60
N LYS A 185 -11.63 4.41 22.71
CA LYS A 185 -10.64 3.42 22.25
C LYS A 185 -9.76 3.96 21.12
N LEU A 186 -10.21 5.01 20.42
CA LEU A 186 -9.52 5.57 19.27
C LEU A 186 -8.44 6.58 19.68
N THR A 187 -8.68 7.34 20.75
CA THR A 187 -7.72 8.33 21.26
C THR A 187 -7.97 8.66 22.73
N ASP A 188 -6.88 8.87 23.48
CA ASP A 188 -6.92 9.38 24.85
C ASP A 188 -6.99 10.92 24.92
N SER A 189 -6.80 11.61 23.78
CA SER A 189 -6.78 13.08 23.71
C SER A 189 -8.20 13.65 23.68
N GLU A 190 -8.60 14.36 24.73
CA GLU A 190 -9.91 15.04 24.80
C GLU A 190 -10.11 16.07 23.67
N GLU A 191 -9.03 16.71 23.18
CA GLU A 191 -9.10 17.62 22.04
C GLU A 191 -9.44 16.88 20.74
N GLU A 192 -8.84 15.71 20.52
CA GLU A 192 -9.13 14.88 19.35
C GLU A 192 -10.54 14.28 19.43
N LYS A 193 -10.97 13.82 20.60
CA LYS A 193 -12.34 13.35 20.82
C LYS A 193 -13.36 14.43 20.45
N LYS A 194 -13.11 15.68 20.83
CA LYS A 194 -13.98 16.81 20.48
C LYS A 194 -14.03 17.02 18.96
N LYS A 195 -12.88 17.04 18.28
CA LYS A 195 -12.80 17.19 16.82
C LYS A 195 -13.54 16.07 16.08
N ILE A 196 -13.40 14.83 16.53
CA ILE A 196 -14.09 13.68 15.94
C ILE A 196 -15.60 13.80 16.13
N LYS A 197 -16.08 14.18 17.33
CA LYS A 197 -17.51 14.42 17.58
C LYS A 197 -18.10 15.50 16.68
N GLU A 198 -17.40 16.63 16.54
CA GLU A 198 -17.79 17.71 15.63
C GLU A 198 -17.83 17.25 14.17
N ALA A 199 -16.85 16.44 13.74
CA ALA A 199 -16.81 15.87 12.40
C ALA A 199 -17.97 14.88 12.15
N LEU A 200 -18.28 14.02 13.13
CA LEU A 200 -19.41 13.08 13.07
C LEU A 200 -20.74 13.82 12.92
N ASP A 201 -20.95 14.88 13.70
CA ASP A 201 -22.17 15.70 13.67
C ASP A 201 -22.39 16.34 12.28
N LYS A 202 -21.33 16.93 11.72
CA LYS A 202 -21.33 17.48 10.34
C LYS A 202 -21.66 16.41 9.28
N PHE A 203 -21.29 15.15 9.51
CA PHE A 203 -21.48 14.05 8.55
C PHE A 203 -22.78 13.25 8.67
N LYS A 204 -23.59 13.46 9.71
CA LYS A 204 -24.83 12.68 9.98
C LYS A 204 -25.73 12.52 8.74
N ARG A 205 -25.84 13.57 7.91
CA ARG A 205 -26.68 13.62 6.70
C ARG A 205 -25.88 13.63 5.38
N PHE A 206 -24.55 13.52 5.45
CA PHE A 206 -23.63 13.59 4.31
C PHE A 206 -22.84 12.30 4.07
N PHE A 207 -23.25 11.17 4.67
CA PHE A 207 -22.53 9.90 4.52
C PHE A 207 -22.33 9.46 3.06
N THR A 208 -23.22 9.83 2.13
CA THR A 208 -23.07 9.55 0.70
C THR A 208 -21.82 10.18 0.06
N TYR A 209 -21.24 11.22 0.68
CA TYR A 209 -19.97 11.82 0.26
C TYR A 209 -18.80 10.82 0.36
N PHE A 210 -18.90 9.80 1.23
CA PHE A 210 -17.97 8.67 1.27
C PHE A 210 -18.18 7.65 0.14
N GLY A 211 -19.10 7.85 -0.81
CA GLY A 211 -19.42 6.84 -1.84
C GLY A 211 -18.20 6.32 -2.61
N GLY A 212 -17.34 7.22 -3.10
CA GLY A 212 -16.10 6.84 -3.80
C GLY A 212 -15.08 6.18 -2.88
N PHE A 213 -15.00 6.60 -1.61
CA PHE A 213 -14.16 5.96 -0.59
C PHE A 213 -14.64 4.53 -0.30
N ASN A 214 -15.93 4.36 -0.03
CA ASN A 214 -16.56 3.07 0.26
C ASN A 214 -16.38 2.09 -0.90
N GLN A 215 -16.63 2.52 -2.14
CA GLN A 215 -16.41 1.69 -3.33
C GLN A 215 -14.94 1.24 -3.45
N ASN A 216 -13.99 2.12 -3.16
CA ASN A 216 -12.58 1.77 -3.15
C ASN A 216 -12.23 0.75 -2.04
N ARG A 217 -12.88 0.83 -0.86
CA ARG A 217 -12.65 -0.08 0.27
C ARG A 217 -13.36 -1.43 0.12
N GLU A 218 -14.52 -1.48 -0.51
CA GLU A 218 -15.20 -2.74 -0.86
C GLU A 218 -14.31 -3.65 -1.72
N ASN A 219 -13.49 -3.06 -2.59
CA ASN A 219 -12.54 -3.81 -3.43
C ASN A 219 -11.51 -4.63 -2.62
N TYR A 220 -11.29 -4.32 -1.33
CA TYR A 220 -10.37 -5.10 -0.48
C TYR A 220 -10.91 -6.48 -0.15
N TYR A 221 -12.23 -6.64 -0.13
CA TYR A 221 -12.92 -7.83 0.37
C TYR A 221 -13.42 -8.74 -0.74
N PHE A 222 -13.06 -8.45 -1.99
CA PHE A 222 -13.51 -9.21 -3.15
C PHE A 222 -12.86 -10.60 -3.20
N THR A 223 -13.68 -11.66 -3.31
CA THR A 223 -13.19 -13.06 -3.34
C THR A 223 -13.52 -13.81 -4.62
N LYS A 224 -14.54 -13.37 -5.38
CA LYS A 224 -15.10 -14.11 -6.52
C LYS A 224 -14.07 -14.30 -7.64
N ASP A 225 -13.41 -13.23 -8.03
CA ASP A 225 -12.41 -13.19 -9.09
C ASP A 225 -11.11 -12.56 -8.58
N GLU A 226 -10.03 -12.75 -9.34
CA GLU A 226 -8.75 -12.13 -9.04
C GLU A 226 -8.87 -10.60 -9.17
N LYS A 227 -8.54 -9.90 -8.08
CA LYS A 227 -8.43 -8.44 -8.04
C LYS A 227 -7.19 -8.04 -7.24
N ALA A 228 -6.31 -7.27 -7.86
CA ALA A 228 -5.03 -6.87 -7.26
C ALA A 228 -5.17 -6.11 -5.92
N THR A 229 -6.29 -5.41 -5.73
CA THR A 229 -6.58 -4.68 -4.48
C THR A 229 -7.17 -5.54 -3.37
N ALA A 230 -7.55 -6.79 -3.66
CA ALA A 230 -8.24 -7.65 -2.70
C ALA A 230 -7.26 -8.42 -1.81
N VAL A 231 -7.58 -8.50 -0.52
CA VAL A 231 -6.77 -9.18 0.50
C VAL A 231 -6.66 -10.67 0.22
N ALA A 232 -7.78 -11.33 -0.13
CA ALA A 232 -7.79 -12.74 -0.48
C ALA A 232 -6.91 -13.05 -1.70
N THR A 233 -6.90 -12.15 -2.70
CA THR A 233 -6.00 -12.25 -3.86
C THR A 233 -4.54 -12.14 -3.43
N ARG A 234 -4.18 -11.12 -2.64
CA ARG A 234 -2.81 -10.95 -2.11
C ARG A 234 -2.32 -12.20 -1.39
N ILE A 235 -3.18 -12.81 -0.58
CA ILE A 235 -2.83 -14.04 0.15
C ILE A 235 -2.62 -15.22 -0.79
N VAL A 236 -3.58 -15.51 -1.67
CA VAL A 236 -3.60 -16.73 -2.49
C VAL A 236 -2.67 -16.65 -3.70
N HIS A 237 -2.62 -15.50 -4.38
CA HIS A 237 -1.88 -15.34 -5.64
C HIS A 237 -0.47 -14.83 -5.46
N GLU A 238 -0.19 -14.07 -4.39
CA GLU A 238 1.15 -13.50 -4.20
C GLU A 238 1.90 -14.14 -3.04
N ASN A 239 1.28 -14.27 -1.86
CA ASN A 239 1.99 -14.69 -0.66
C ASN A 239 2.12 -16.22 -0.56
N LEU A 240 1.07 -16.97 -0.89
CA LEU A 240 1.07 -18.43 -0.84
C LEU A 240 2.10 -19.07 -1.79
N PRO A 241 2.27 -18.63 -3.07
CA PRO A 241 3.34 -19.14 -3.93
C PRO A 241 4.73 -18.85 -3.37
N LYS A 242 4.97 -17.63 -2.87
CA LYS A 242 6.24 -17.26 -2.23
C LYS A 242 6.52 -18.12 -1.01
N PHE A 243 5.50 -18.41 -0.20
CA PHE A 243 5.64 -19.31 0.93
C PHE A 243 5.96 -20.74 0.46
N CYS A 244 5.29 -21.24 -0.57
CA CYS A 244 5.60 -22.54 -1.16
C CYS A 244 7.05 -22.60 -1.67
N ASP A 245 7.54 -21.55 -2.34
CA ASP A 245 8.94 -21.45 -2.76
C ASP A 245 9.89 -21.52 -1.56
N ASN A 246 9.59 -20.81 -0.47
CA ASN A 246 10.38 -20.86 0.75
C ASN A 246 10.42 -22.27 1.36
N VAL A 247 9.28 -22.95 1.42
CA VAL A 247 9.19 -24.35 1.88
C VAL A 247 10.07 -25.27 1.03
N LEU A 248 10.00 -25.12 -0.30
CA LEU A 248 10.81 -25.93 -1.21
C LEU A 248 12.31 -25.63 -1.05
N GLN A 249 12.69 -24.35 -1.03
CA GLN A 249 14.09 -23.92 -0.87
C GLN A 249 14.70 -24.30 0.47
N PHE A 250 13.89 -24.38 1.54
CA PHE A 250 14.33 -24.89 2.84
C PHE A 250 14.59 -26.40 2.80
N SER A 251 13.71 -27.14 2.12
CA SER A 251 13.85 -28.60 2.00
C SER A 251 15.03 -29.02 1.12
N TYR A 252 15.17 -28.45 -0.07
CA TYR A 252 16.25 -28.79 -1.00
C TYR A 252 16.63 -27.63 -1.93
N ILE A 253 17.83 -27.69 -2.48
CA ILE A 253 18.25 -26.88 -3.64
C ILE A 253 18.49 -27.77 -4.85
N ILE A 254 18.25 -27.23 -6.03
CA ILE A 254 18.55 -27.90 -7.29
C ILE A 254 19.94 -27.47 -7.74
N LYS A 255 20.91 -28.37 -7.68
CA LYS A 255 22.25 -28.16 -8.26
C LYS A 255 22.22 -28.66 -9.70
N LYS A 256 22.58 -27.79 -10.63
CA LYS A 256 22.74 -28.12 -12.05
C LYS A 256 24.19 -28.50 -12.31
N ARG A 257 24.42 -29.71 -12.79
CA ARG A 257 25.74 -30.15 -13.27
C ARG A 257 25.62 -30.60 -14.73
N LYS A 258 26.61 -30.26 -15.55
CA LYS A 258 26.71 -30.84 -16.89
C LYS A 258 27.30 -32.23 -16.78
N ASP A 259 26.58 -33.21 -17.33
CA ASP A 259 27.13 -34.53 -17.54
C ASP A 259 28.26 -34.44 -18.58
N LYS A 260 29.44 -34.93 -18.22
CA LYS A 260 30.63 -34.84 -19.07
C LYS A 260 30.56 -35.76 -20.28
N GLU A 261 29.71 -36.79 -20.25
CA GLU A 261 29.58 -37.76 -21.35
C GLU A 261 28.41 -37.45 -22.29
N THR A 262 27.30 -36.90 -21.77
CA THR A 262 26.07 -36.70 -22.56
C THR A 262 25.75 -35.23 -22.88
N ASP A 263 26.53 -34.27 -22.35
CA ASP A 263 26.30 -32.81 -22.37
C ASP A 263 24.90 -32.37 -21.90
N LYS A 264 24.18 -33.27 -21.22
CA LYS A 264 22.88 -32.99 -20.61
C LYS A 264 23.08 -32.33 -19.25
N THR A 265 22.20 -31.37 -18.94
CA THR A 265 22.14 -30.78 -17.61
C THR A 265 21.42 -31.75 -16.69
N ILE A 266 22.13 -32.27 -15.70
CA ILE A 266 21.57 -33.07 -14.61
C ILE A 266 21.21 -32.12 -13.48
N GLU A 267 19.96 -32.20 -13.04
CA GLU A 267 19.44 -31.50 -11.86
C GLU A 267 19.41 -32.46 -10.67
N GLU A 268 20.21 -32.15 -9.65
CA GLU A 268 20.31 -32.94 -8.42
C GLU A 268 19.69 -32.17 -7.26
N ARG A 269 18.78 -32.81 -6.51
CA ARG A 269 18.18 -32.23 -5.30
C ARG A 269 19.10 -32.51 -4.12
N VAL A 270 19.63 -31.46 -3.51
CA VAL A 270 20.48 -31.54 -2.33
C VAL A 270 19.71 -31.02 -1.13
N GLU A 271 19.60 -31.82 -0.07
CA GLU A 271 18.92 -31.43 1.18
C GLU A 271 19.66 -30.26 1.85
N ARG A 272 18.94 -29.19 2.15
CA ARG A 272 19.54 -27.94 2.66
C ARG A 272 19.33 -27.72 4.15
N LYS A 273 18.42 -28.47 4.76
CA LYS A 273 18.09 -28.39 6.19
C LYS A 273 19.33 -28.47 7.08
N GLN A 274 20.22 -29.43 6.82
CA GLN A 274 21.42 -29.63 7.61
C GLN A 274 22.43 -28.49 7.43
N GLU A 275 22.46 -27.81 6.27
CA GLU A 275 23.35 -26.66 6.03
C GLU A 275 23.02 -25.50 6.98
N TYR A 276 21.75 -25.20 7.21
CA TYR A 276 21.32 -24.14 8.13
C TYR A 276 21.69 -24.43 9.58
N LEU A 277 21.45 -25.66 10.04
CA LEU A 277 21.82 -26.08 11.39
C LEU A 277 23.33 -26.06 11.58
N ASN A 278 24.08 -26.54 10.58
CA ASN A 278 25.54 -26.50 10.60
C ASN A 278 26.08 -25.06 10.61
N ALA A 279 25.48 -24.15 9.84
CA ALA A 279 25.87 -22.74 9.83
C ALA A 279 25.62 -22.07 11.19
N TYR A 280 24.46 -22.33 11.81
CA TYR A 280 24.15 -21.85 13.16
C TYR A 280 25.16 -22.37 14.20
N ASN A 281 25.41 -23.69 14.19
CA ASN A 281 26.39 -24.32 15.09
C ASN A 281 27.81 -23.79 14.85
N PHE A 282 28.20 -23.57 13.59
CA PHE A 282 29.49 -22.98 13.23
C PHE A 282 29.65 -21.57 13.82
N LEU A 283 28.65 -20.69 13.64
CA LEU A 283 28.68 -19.33 14.19
C LEU A 283 28.80 -19.35 15.73
N LYS A 284 28.06 -20.24 16.40
CA LYS A 284 28.13 -20.43 17.84
C LYS A 284 29.49 -20.95 18.31
N SER A 285 30.12 -21.86 17.56
CA SER A 285 31.42 -22.45 17.92
C SER A 285 32.60 -21.51 17.75
N GLN A 286 32.50 -20.51 16.87
CA GLN A 286 33.58 -19.59 16.51
C GLN A 286 33.62 -18.32 17.38
N ASN A 287 32.81 -18.24 18.45
CA ASN A 287 32.66 -17.04 19.28
C ASN A 287 32.34 -15.76 18.46
N LYS A 288 31.75 -15.93 17.27
CA LYS A 288 31.30 -14.82 16.41
C LYS A 288 29.97 -14.31 16.93
N THR A 289 29.70 -13.01 16.75
CA THR A 289 28.42 -12.41 17.15
C THR A 289 27.27 -13.12 16.45
N THR A 290 26.55 -13.92 17.23
CA THR A 290 25.24 -14.51 16.92
C THR A 290 24.11 -13.55 17.28
N GLN A 291 24.42 -12.37 17.81
CA GLN A 291 23.43 -11.37 18.13
C GLN A 291 22.99 -10.60 16.89
N ILE A 292 21.68 -10.48 16.71
CA ILE A 292 21.05 -9.65 15.71
C ILE A 292 20.40 -8.45 16.38
N LYS A 293 20.39 -7.30 15.70
CA LYS A 293 19.67 -6.14 16.21
C LYS A 293 18.19 -6.37 16.00
N ASP A 294 17.46 -6.49 17.10
CA ASP A 294 16.01 -6.55 17.09
C ASP A 294 15.43 -5.25 16.50
N ALA A 295 14.49 -5.37 15.58
CA ALA A 295 13.95 -4.23 14.86
C ALA A 295 13.03 -3.38 15.75
N GLU A 296 12.30 -4.02 16.67
CA GLU A 296 11.30 -3.40 17.53
C GLU A 296 11.94 -2.71 18.73
N SER A 297 12.79 -3.42 19.48
CA SER A 297 13.46 -2.90 20.68
C SER A 297 14.79 -2.19 20.39
N GLY A 298 15.36 -2.38 19.19
CA GLY A 298 16.68 -1.86 18.81
C GLY A 298 17.85 -2.51 19.57
N LYS A 299 17.59 -3.51 20.42
CA LYS A 299 18.60 -4.21 21.23
C LYS A 299 19.24 -5.33 20.45
N MET A 300 20.47 -5.69 20.83
CA MET A 300 21.11 -6.90 20.34
C MET A 300 20.50 -8.10 21.05
N ILE A 301 19.79 -8.96 20.31
CA ILE A 301 19.20 -10.21 20.79
C ILE A 301 19.94 -11.40 20.19
N GLU A 302 19.97 -12.52 20.91
CA GLU A 302 20.60 -13.74 20.41
C GLU A 302 19.79 -14.33 19.24
N ALA A 303 20.44 -14.59 18.11
CA ALA A 303 19.78 -15.27 16.99
C ALA A 303 19.37 -16.69 17.39
N SER A 304 18.12 -17.03 17.14
CA SER A 304 17.61 -18.38 17.28
C SER A 304 17.91 -19.20 16.01
N ALA A 305 18.05 -20.51 16.18
CA ALA A 305 18.12 -21.41 15.04
C ALA A 305 16.81 -21.35 14.25
N ILE A 306 16.90 -21.42 12.93
CA ILE A 306 15.72 -21.51 12.07
C ILE A 306 14.96 -22.80 12.41
N LEU A 307 13.72 -22.65 12.87
CA LEU A 307 12.89 -23.78 13.28
C LEU A 307 12.16 -24.35 12.06
N GLU A 308 12.30 -25.67 11.85
CA GLU A 308 11.74 -26.36 10.69
C GLU A 308 10.22 -26.19 10.54
N TYR A 309 9.49 -26.11 11.64
CA TYR A 309 8.03 -25.97 11.59
C TYR A 309 7.56 -24.68 10.90
N ILE A 310 8.41 -23.65 10.83
CA ILE A 310 8.12 -22.39 10.12
C ILE A 310 7.98 -22.63 8.61
N PHE A 311 8.63 -23.67 8.09
CA PHE A 311 8.59 -24.06 6.68
C PHE A 311 7.64 -25.25 6.43
N ILE A 312 6.62 -25.41 7.27
CA ILE A 312 5.51 -26.34 7.02
C ILE A 312 4.30 -25.54 6.52
N ILE A 313 3.56 -26.09 5.57
CA ILE A 313 2.43 -25.40 4.93
C ILE A 313 1.34 -24.95 5.92
N SER A 314 1.12 -25.69 7.00
CA SER A 314 0.17 -25.31 8.07
C SER A 314 0.61 -24.04 8.82
N TYR A 315 1.90 -23.70 8.80
CA TYR A 315 2.38 -22.46 9.39
C TYR A 315 2.01 -21.23 8.53
N PHE A 316 1.65 -21.39 7.26
CA PHE A 316 1.23 -20.26 6.42
C PHE A 316 0.01 -19.52 6.99
N SER A 317 -0.92 -20.23 7.63
CA SER A 317 -2.07 -19.62 8.31
C SER A 317 -1.66 -18.69 9.45
N SER A 318 -0.45 -18.85 9.99
CA SER A 318 0.16 -17.90 10.92
C SER A 318 0.64 -16.62 10.24
N CYS A 319 0.98 -16.63 8.96
CA CYS A 319 1.56 -15.49 8.23
C CYS A 319 0.54 -14.64 7.47
N LEU A 320 -0.76 -14.76 7.77
CA LEU A 320 -1.83 -14.09 7.03
C LEU A 320 -1.96 -12.59 7.38
N SER A 321 -1.88 -12.23 8.66
CA SER A 321 -2.05 -10.86 9.13
C SER A 321 -0.73 -10.08 9.17
N GLN A 322 -0.83 -8.75 9.15
CA GLN A 322 0.30 -7.82 9.23
C GLN A 322 0.75 -7.56 10.68
N SER A 323 -0.07 -7.93 11.65
CA SER A 323 0.19 -7.81 13.09
C SER A 323 1.38 -8.67 13.52
N GLY A 324 2.47 -8.00 13.92
CA GLY A 324 3.41 -8.44 14.95
C GLY A 324 3.81 -9.91 14.97
N LYS A 325 4.31 -10.45 13.85
CA LYS A 325 5.08 -11.69 13.88
C LYS A 325 6.53 -11.43 13.54
N ASP A 326 7.40 -11.83 14.46
CA ASP A 326 8.85 -11.86 14.33
C ASP A 326 9.24 -12.27 12.91
N GLY A 327 9.83 -11.34 12.15
CA GLY A 327 10.34 -11.60 10.80
C GLY A 327 9.46 -11.16 9.62
N THR A 328 8.29 -10.55 9.84
CA THR A 328 7.57 -9.85 8.76
C THR A 328 8.00 -8.39 8.67
N ARG A 329 8.17 -7.85 7.45
CA ARG A 329 8.58 -6.45 7.26
C ARG A 329 7.45 -5.53 7.75
N GLU A 330 7.75 -4.64 8.69
CA GLU A 330 6.89 -3.49 8.96
C GLU A 330 6.80 -2.61 7.72
N TYR A 331 5.58 -2.32 7.27
CA TYR A 331 5.35 -1.32 6.23
C TYR A 331 4.35 -0.29 6.76
N SER A 332 4.79 0.57 7.68
CA SER A 332 3.99 1.71 8.12
C SER A 332 4.16 2.90 7.14
N GLY A 333 3.05 3.41 6.61
CA GLY A 333 3.02 4.63 5.79
C GLY A 333 3.35 5.91 6.58
N ASP A 334 3.20 5.84 7.90
CA ASP A 334 3.45 6.93 8.87
C ASP A 334 4.93 7.38 8.86
N GLY A 335 5.86 6.44 8.64
CA GLY A 335 7.29 6.75 8.50
C GLY A 335 7.59 7.72 7.34
N LYS A 336 6.88 7.61 6.21
CA LYS A 336 7.09 8.50 5.06
C LYS A 336 6.55 9.90 5.31
N HIS A 337 5.39 10.02 5.96
CA HIS A 337 4.83 11.33 6.32
C HIS A 337 5.73 12.04 7.32
N LYS A 338 6.15 11.36 8.40
CA LYS A 338 7.10 11.89 9.38
C LYS A 338 8.44 12.28 8.74
N PHE A 339 8.96 11.47 7.82
CA PHE A 339 10.19 11.76 7.08
C PHE A 339 10.08 13.01 6.20
N PHE A 340 9.03 13.14 5.39
CA PHE A 340 8.83 14.32 4.55
C PHE A 340 8.59 15.58 5.37
N THR A 341 7.88 15.47 6.49
CA THR A 341 7.66 16.57 7.43
C THR A 341 8.98 16.99 8.08
N TYR A 342 9.85 16.04 8.44
CA TYR A 342 11.18 16.34 8.97
C TYR A 342 12.08 17.01 7.92
N LEU A 343 12.10 16.52 6.67
CA LEU A 343 12.84 17.17 5.57
C LEU A 343 12.39 18.62 5.37
N LYS A 344 11.07 18.87 5.34
CA LYS A 344 10.52 20.20 5.10
C LYS A 344 10.67 21.15 6.29
N LYS A 345 10.22 20.73 7.48
CA LYS A 345 10.15 21.59 8.68
C LYS A 345 11.43 21.55 9.52
N GLY A 346 12.09 20.39 9.60
CA GLY A 346 13.29 20.21 10.41
C GLY A 346 14.58 20.62 9.69
N LEU A 347 14.69 20.30 8.40
CA LEU A 347 15.90 20.52 7.60
C LEU A 347 15.77 21.64 6.56
N GLY A 348 14.57 22.20 6.38
CA GLY A 348 14.32 23.29 5.43
C GLY A 348 14.41 22.91 3.96
N PHE A 349 14.36 21.61 3.62
CA PHE A 349 14.37 21.17 2.23
C PHE A 349 13.04 21.49 1.53
N THR A 350 13.13 21.85 0.25
CA THR A 350 11.96 21.90 -0.62
C THR A 350 11.59 20.49 -1.06
N VAL A 351 10.54 19.93 -0.47
CA VAL A 351 10.06 18.58 -0.80
C VAL A 351 9.04 18.66 -1.92
N ARG A 352 9.37 18.12 -3.10
CA ARG A 352 8.43 17.95 -4.22
C ARG A 352 7.93 16.52 -4.30
N LYS A 353 6.64 16.35 -4.60
CA LYS A 353 5.96 15.06 -4.73
C LYS A 353 5.30 14.98 -6.09
N LYS A 354 5.24 13.77 -6.64
CA LYS A 354 4.50 13.45 -7.86
C LYS A 354 3.68 12.21 -7.60
N GLU A 355 2.46 12.22 -8.13
CA GLU A 355 1.58 11.06 -8.04
C GLU A 355 2.13 9.92 -8.90
N LEU A 356 1.96 8.68 -8.42
CA LEU A 356 2.37 7.51 -9.18
C LEU A 356 1.52 7.39 -10.44
N LYS A 357 2.18 7.21 -11.59
CA LYS A 357 1.48 6.96 -12.83
C LYS A 357 0.98 5.53 -12.82
N ARG A 358 -0.33 5.37 -12.86
CA ARG A 358 -1.00 4.07 -12.98
C ARG A 358 -1.17 3.74 -14.45
N ILE A 359 -0.56 2.64 -14.90
CA ILE A 359 -0.69 2.14 -16.26
C ILE A 359 -1.51 0.86 -16.19
N SER A 360 -2.70 0.89 -16.76
CA SER A 360 -3.49 -0.32 -16.99
C SER A 360 -2.84 -1.09 -18.14
N VAL A 361 -2.28 -2.25 -17.83
CA VAL A 361 -1.75 -3.19 -18.82
C VAL A 361 -2.78 -4.29 -18.98
N VAL A 362 -3.38 -4.35 -20.17
CA VAL A 362 -4.26 -5.44 -20.58
C VAL A 362 -3.37 -6.59 -21.07
N GLY A 363 -3.24 -7.63 -20.25
CA GLY A 363 -2.62 -8.89 -20.65
C GLY A 363 -3.68 -9.90 -21.12
N GLU A 364 -3.23 -11.05 -21.62
CA GLU A 364 -4.11 -12.17 -21.96
C GLU A 364 -4.95 -12.67 -20.75
N ASN A 365 -4.55 -12.33 -19.52
CA ASN A 365 -5.23 -12.70 -18.26
C ASN A 365 -5.99 -11.53 -17.59
N GLY A 366 -6.24 -10.41 -18.29
CA GLY A 366 -7.04 -9.28 -17.78
C GLY A 366 -6.27 -7.97 -17.53
N GLU A 367 -6.96 -6.98 -16.94
CA GLU A 367 -6.39 -5.66 -16.60
C GLU A 367 -5.56 -5.71 -15.32
N SER A 368 -4.26 -5.47 -15.44
CA SER A 368 -3.35 -5.27 -14.31
C SER A 368 -2.93 -3.80 -14.22
N ILE A 369 -2.92 -3.22 -13.02
CA ILE A 369 -2.46 -1.84 -12.83
C ILE A 369 -1.00 -1.87 -12.38
N ILE A 370 -0.09 -1.44 -13.26
CA ILE A 370 1.31 -1.23 -12.91
C ILE A 370 1.47 0.23 -12.46
N GLU A 371 1.87 0.42 -11.21
CA GLU A 371 2.24 1.74 -10.70
C GLU A 371 3.70 2.02 -11.04
N LYS A 372 3.96 3.08 -11.82
CA LYS A 372 5.31 3.59 -12.10
C LYS A 372 5.48 4.98 -11.52
N GLY A 373 6.51 5.15 -10.69
CA GLY A 373 6.98 6.46 -10.23
C GLY A 373 8.26 6.82 -10.97
N ASN A 374 8.27 7.92 -11.72
CA ASN A 374 9.47 8.48 -12.34
C ASN A 374 9.47 9.99 -12.08
N MET A 375 10.60 10.50 -11.59
CA MET A 375 10.84 11.92 -11.26
C MET A 375 11.96 12.54 -12.10
N ASP A 376 12.49 11.82 -13.09
CA ASP A 376 13.75 12.15 -13.76
C ASP A 376 13.62 13.44 -14.56
N VAL A 377 12.47 13.63 -15.21
CA VAL A 377 12.15 14.87 -15.93
C VAL A 377 12.00 16.04 -14.97
N GLU A 378 11.26 15.88 -13.87
CA GLU A 378 11.08 16.95 -12.88
C GLU A 378 12.41 17.36 -12.24
N ILE A 379 13.26 16.39 -11.89
CA ILE A 379 14.61 16.63 -11.38
C ILE A 379 15.46 17.38 -12.41
N THR A 380 15.40 16.96 -13.68
CA THR A 380 16.13 17.60 -14.79
C THR A 380 15.69 19.05 -14.96
N VAL A 381 14.38 19.30 -15.05
CA VAL A 381 13.84 20.66 -15.21
C VAL A 381 14.22 21.54 -14.01
N ASP A 382 14.02 21.07 -12.78
CA ASP A 382 14.35 21.86 -11.59
C ASP A 382 15.85 22.18 -11.51
N ALA A 383 16.72 21.22 -11.86
CA ALA A 383 18.17 21.43 -11.86
C ALA A 383 18.60 22.46 -12.91
N LEU A 384 17.98 22.47 -14.09
CA LEU A 384 18.29 23.41 -15.16
C LEU A 384 17.70 24.81 -14.91
N ASP A 385 16.46 24.90 -14.44
CA ASP A 385 15.80 26.17 -14.10
C ASP A 385 16.57 26.93 -13.00
N ASN A 386 17.23 26.20 -12.11
CA ASN A 386 18.01 26.78 -11.03
C ASN A 386 19.52 26.81 -11.31
N ILE A 387 19.98 26.52 -12.53
CA ILE A 387 21.42 26.36 -12.86
C ILE A 387 22.27 27.60 -12.52
N LYS A 388 21.66 28.80 -12.53
CA LYS A 388 22.33 30.06 -12.14
C LYS A 388 22.41 30.29 -10.64
N LYS A 389 21.66 29.53 -9.83
CA LYS A 389 21.52 29.73 -8.38
C LYS A 389 22.41 28.82 -7.53
N TYR A 390 23.12 27.88 -8.16
CA TYR A 390 24.06 27.00 -7.49
C TYR A 390 25.36 26.88 -8.28
N ASP A 391 26.45 26.54 -7.60
CA ASP A 391 27.76 26.27 -8.21
C ASP A 391 28.11 24.78 -8.21
N THR A 392 27.45 24.01 -7.35
CA THR A 392 27.65 22.58 -7.18
C THR A 392 26.30 21.88 -7.06
N ALA A 393 26.08 20.86 -7.88
CA ALA A 393 24.96 19.95 -7.79
C ALA A 393 25.39 18.66 -7.10
N ILE A 394 24.54 18.15 -6.21
CA ILE A 394 24.71 16.85 -5.57
C ILE A 394 23.55 15.98 -6.04
N LEU A 395 23.86 14.95 -6.83
CA LEU A 395 22.87 14.04 -7.39
C LEU A 395 22.86 12.72 -6.61
N PHE A 396 21.76 12.46 -5.92
CA PHE A 396 21.50 11.16 -5.30
C PHE A 396 20.73 10.27 -6.28
N SER A 397 21.45 9.64 -7.21
CA SER A 397 20.88 8.70 -8.19
C SER A 397 21.95 7.78 -8.74
N GLY A 398 21.53 6.61 -9.20
CA GLY A 398 22.37 5.67 -9.92
C GLY A 398 21.95 5.45 -11.38
N ASP A 399 20.93 6.15 -11.85
CA ASP A 399 20.33 5.94 -13.16
C ASP A 399 21.15 6.57 -14.30
N ALA A 400 21.48 5.77 -15.32
CA ALA A 400 22.26 6.21 -16.47
C ALA A 400 21.59 7.35 -17.24
N ASP A 401 20.26 7.47 -17.18
CA ASP A 401 19.49 8.48 -17.91
C ASP A 401 19.86 9.92 -17.48
N PHE A 402 20.37 10.10 -16.25
CA PHE A 402 20.85 11.40 -15.78
C PHE A 402 22.20 11.84 -16.36
N LEU A 403 22.91 10.98 -17.10
CA LEU A 403 24.22 11.32 -17.66
C LEU A 403 24.17 12.57 -18.56
N ALA A 404 23.10 12.72 -19.34
CA ALA A 404 22.87 13.90 -20.17
C ALA A 404 22.76 15.18 -19.32
N LEU A 405 21.99 15.12 -18.22
CA LEU A 405 21.86 16.22 -17.27
C LEU A 405 23.21 16.56 -16.61
N VAL A 406 23.94 15.55 -16.14
CA VAL A 406 25.26 15.71 -15.52
C VAL A 406 26.21 16.43 -16.47
N ASN A 407 26.29 15.97 -17.73
CA ASN A 407 27.15 16.58 -18.75
C ASN A 407 26.74 18.03 -19.04
N TYR A 408 25.44 18.32 -19.14
CA TYR A 408 24.96 19.67 -19.38
C TYR A 408 25.33 20.65 -18.25
N ILE A 409 25.13 20.22 -16.99
CA ILE A 409 25.47 21.02 -15.82
C ILE A 409 26.98 21.28 -15.78
N LYS A 410 27.80 20.26 -16.03
CA LYS A 410 29.27 20.39 -16.08
C LYS A 410 29.74 21.32 -17.19
N ASN A 411 29.18 21.20 -18.39
CA ASN A 411 29.48 22.08 -19.51
C ASN A 411 29.08 23.54 -19.25
N SER A 412 28.15 23.77 -18.30
CA SER A 412 27.78 25.10 -17.82
C SER A 412 28.75 25.65 -16.75
N GLY A 413 29.90 25.00 -16.54
CA GLY A 413 30.93 25.42 -15.58
C GLY A 413 30.64 25.08 -14.12
N LYS A 414 29.67 24.18 -13.87
CA LYS A 414 29.24 23.79 -12.52
C LYS A 414 29.84 22.42 -12.15
N LYS A 415 29.99 22.17 -10.84
CA LYS A 415 30.44 20.85 -10.35
C LYS A 415 29.25 19.94 -10.08
N VAL A 416 29.39 18.64 -10.36
CA VAL A 416 28.36 17.64 -10.11
C VAL A 416 28.95 16.44 -9.37
N TYR A 417 28.48 16.19 -8.16
CA TYR A 417 28.89 15.03 -7.35
C TYR A 417 27.77 14.01 -7.27
N ILE A 418 28.11 12.73 -7.42
CA ILE A 418 27.14 11.65 -7.56
C ILE A 418 27.23 10.75 -6.33
N PHE A 419 26.09 10.54 -5.69
CA PHE A 419 25.94 9.69 -4.51
C PHE A 419 24.99 8.55 -4.86
N SER A 420 25.49 7.32 -4.80
CA SER A 420 24.67 6.11 -4.95
C SER A 420 25.31 4.95 -4.21
N SER A 421 24.61 3.83 -4.10
CA SER A 421 25.20 2.57 -3.64
C SER A 421 25.98 1.91 -4.77
N LYS A 422 27.17 1.34 -4.48
CA LYS A 422 28.02 0.70 -5.50
C LYS A 422 27.34 -0.41 -6.33
N ASN A 423 26.30 -1.06 -5.82
CA ASN A 423 25.56 -2.09 -6.58
C ASN A 423 24.34 -1.54 -7.33
N ASN A 424 24.10 -0.22 -7.29
CA ASN A 424 22.90 0.40 -7.83
C ASN A 424 23.25 1.71 -8.57
N ILE A 425 24.35 1.71 -9.32
CA ILE A 425 24.79 2.81 -10.17
C ILE A 425 25.30 2.27 -11.51
N SER A 426 24.93 2.93 -12.61
CA SER A 426 25.46 2.64 -13.93
C SER A 426 26.92 3.05 -14.06
N HIS A 427 27.68 2.33 -14.89
CA HIS A 427 29.11 2.59 -15.05
C HIS A 427 29.36 3.98 -15.66
N GLU A 428 28.51 4.38 -16.59
CA GLU A 428 28.57 5.64 -17.31
C GLU A 428 28.29 6.83 -16.38
N LEU A 429 27.29 6.72 -15.51
CA LEU A 429 26.98 7.78 -14.55
C LEU A 429 28.11 7.90 -13.52
N LYS A 430 28.68 6.78 -13.08
CA LYS A 430 29.77 6.74 -12.10
C LYS A 430 31.00 7.56 -12.53
N THR A 431 31.29 7.59 -13.84
CA THR A 431 32.41 8.37 -14.40
C THR A 431 31.98 9.72 -14.97
N GLY A 432 30.67 9.99 -15.07
CA GLY A 432 30.12 11.24 -15.63
C GLY A 432 30.28 12.46 -14.73
N GLY A 433 30.22 12.29 -13.40
CA GLY A 433 30.34 13.38 -12.42
C GLY A 433 31.77 13.89 -12.23
N ASP A 434 31.94 14.92 -11.39
CA ASP A 434 33.22 15.39 -10.85
C ASP A 434 33.70 14.53 -9.67
N GLY A 435 32.84 13.67 -9.15
CA GLY A 435 33.19 12.66 -8.17
C GLY A 435 32.01 11.74 -7.88
N TYR A 436 32.33 10.50 -7.50
CA TYR A 436 31.36 9.50 -7.07
C TYR A 436 31.64 9.08 -5.62
N PHE A 437 30.59 9.00 -4.82
CA PHE A 437 30.65 8.59 -3.42
C PHE A 437 29.69 7.43 -3.18
N ASP A 438 30.22 6.31 -2.65
CA ASP A 438 29.38 5.20 -2.22
C ASP A 438 28.75 5.55 -0.88
N LEU A 439 27.42 5.54 -0.83
CA LEU A 439 26.65 5.79 0.39
C LEU A 439 27.03 4.82 1.53
N ARG A 440 27.52 3.63 1.20
CA ARG A 440 27.92 2.61 2.19
C ARG A 440 29.25 2.91 2.88
N ASP A 441 30.10 3.71 2.23
CA ASP A 441 31.42 4.07 2.76
C ASP A 441 31.35 5.26 3.73
N ILE A 442 30.20 5.93 3.78
CA ILE A 442 29.94 7.08 4.66
C ILE A 442 29.67 6.57 6.09
N LYS A 443 30.73 6.55 6.92
CA LYS A 443 30.62 6.21 8.36
C LYS A 443 30.22 7.44 9.18
N GLY A 444 29.20 7.32 10.03
CA GLY A 444 28.89 8.31 11.08
C GLY A 444 27.74 9.30 10.83
N LEU A 445 26.85 9.06 9.84
CA LEU A 445 25.68 9.91 9.57
C LEU A 445 24.37 9.36 10.13
N TRP A 446 24.42 8.75 11.32
CA TRP A 446 23.23 8.22 12.00
C TRP A 446 23.11 8.86 13.39
N GLY A 447 22.42 10.00 13.45
CA GLY A 447 22.18 10.73 14.71
C GLY A 447 21.34 11.99 14.50
N LYS A 448 20.62 12.42 15.55
CA LYS A 448 19.76 13.62 15.57
C LYS A 448 20.56 14.95 15.62
N ASP A 449 21.89 14.89 15.71
CA ASP A 449 22.75 16.05 15.92
C ASP A 449 23.14 16.72 14.59
N LEU A 450 22.29 17.63 14.14
CA LEU A 450 22.60 18.54 13.04
C LEU A 450 23.61 19.59 13.51
N LYS A 451 24.86 19.47 13.07
CA LYS A 451 25.84 20.54 13.20
C LYS A 451 25.60 21.57 12.09
N TYR A 452 25.01 22.71 12.45
CA TYR A 452 24.92 23.84 11.55
C TYR A 452 26.31 24.43 11.31
N ARG A 453 26.59 24.83 10.07
CA ARG A 453 27.77 25.64 9.78
C ARG A 453 27.57 26.99 10.47
N GLU A 454 28.51 27.43 11.32
CA GLU A 454 28.47 28.79 11.85
C GLU A 454 28.43 29.77 10.69
N LYS A 455 27.51 30.74 10.77
CA LYS A 455 27.24 31.72 9.72
C LYS A 455 28.41 32.65 9.49
#